data_AF-A0A0A7WCI2-F1
#
_entry.id   AF-A0A0A7WCI2-F1
#
_cell.length_a   1.000
_cell.length_b   1.000
_cell.length_c   1.000
_cell.angle_alpha   90.00
_cell.angle_beta   90.00
_cell.angle_gamma   90.00
#
_symmetry.space_group_name_H-M   'P 1'
#
loop_
_entity.id
_entity.type
_entity.pdbx_description
1 polymer ?
#
loop_
_entity_poly.entity_id
_entity_poly.type
_entity_poly.pdbx_seq_one_letter_code
_entity_poly.pdbx_strand_id
1 'polypeptide(L)' 'MEGYNLGVRKGAWTGEEDDLLRLCIENHGEGNWHQVPYKAGLNRCRKSCRLRWLNYLKPNI' A
#
# COMPACT_ATOMS: atom_id res chain seq x y z
N MET A 1 13.43 15.98 -3.26
CA MET A 1 13.01 15.25 -4.48
C MET A 1 11.77 14.43 -4.18
N GLU A 2 10.58 15.02 -4.28
CA GLU A 2 9.32 14.27 -4.35
C GLU A 2 8.77 14.46 -5.76
N GLY A 3 9.01 13.46 -6.60
CA GLY A 3 8.57 13.47 -8.00
C GLY A 3 7.05 13.51 -8.09
N TYR A 4 6.57 14.39 -8.98
CA TYR A 4 5.18 14.48 -9.42
C TYR A 4 4.70 13.10 -9.90
N ASN A 5 3.83 12.48 -9.12
CA ASN A 5 3.19 11.20 -9.44
C ASN A 5 2.06 11.42 -10.45
N LEU A 6 2.42 11.64 -11.71
CA LEU A 6 1.51 11.63 -12.86
C LEU A 6 1.12 10.16 -13.15
N GLY A 7 0.12 9.62 -12.44
CA GLY A 7 -0.45 8.29 -12.75
C GLY A 7 -0.88 7.39 -11.58
N VAL A 8 -0.64 7.81 -10.33
CA VAL A 8 -1.08 7.05 -9.15
C VAL A 8 -2.61 7.04 -9.06
N ARG A 9 -3.22 5.87 -8.88
CA ARG A 9 -4.68 5.75 -8.73
C ARG A 9 -5.14 6.55 -7.50
N LYS A 10 -6.07 7.47 -7.74
CA LYS A 10 -6.80 8.21 -6.71
C LYS A 10 -8.19 7.62 -6.61
N GLY A 11 -8.66 7.33 -5.41
CA GLY A 11 -9.99 6.74 -5.18
C GLY A 11 -10.00 5.65 -4.11
N ALA A 12 -11.17 5.03 -3.94
CA ALA A 12 -11.39 3.93 -3.01
C ALA A 12 -10.45 2.75 -3.30
N TRP A 13 -10.07 2.03 -2.27
CA TRP A 13 -9.32 0.77 -2.38
C TRP A 13 -10.27 -0.35 -2.78
N THR A 14 -9.84 -1.21 -3.69
CA THR A 14 -10.57 -2.44 -4.02
C THR A 14 -10.12 -3.59 -3.13
N GLY A 15 -10.90 -4.68 -3.07
CA GLY A 15 -10.54 -5.87 -2.30
C GLY A 15 -9.23 -6.49 -2.79
N GLU A 16 -9.00 -6.50 -4.11
CA GLU A 16 -7.77 -7.03 -4.70
C GLU A 16 -6.55 -6.21 -4.29
N GLU A 17 -6.67 -4.88 -4.22
CA GLU A 17 -5.58 -4.03 -3.75
C GLU A 17 -5.27 -4.28 -2.27
N ASP A 18 -6.30 -4.50 -1.45
CA ASP A 18 -6.14 -4.82 -0.03
C ASP A 18 -5.44 -6.18 0.17
N ASP A 19 -5.80 -7.18 -0.63
CA ASP A 19 -5.17 -8.51 -0.58
C ASP A 19 -3.70 -8.47 -1.00
N LEU A 20 -3.39 -7.74 -2.08
CA LEU A 20 -2.00 -7.52 -2.51
C LEU A 20 -1.17 -6.79 -1.44
N LEU A 21 -1.77 -5.78 -0.79
CA LEU A 21 -1.11 -5.05 0.29
C LEU A 21 -0.86 -5.95 1.50
N ARG A 22 -1.85 -6.75 1.90
CA ARG A 22 -1.76 -7.69 3.03
C ARG A 22 -0.69 -8.74 2.78
N LEU A 23 -0.73 -9.41 1.63
CA LEU A 23 0.25 -10.42 1.24
C LEU A 23 1.67 -9.85 1.20
N CYS A 24 1.85 -8.64 0.67
CA CYS A 24 3.15 -7.98 0.66
C CYS A 24 3.69 -7.73 2.07
N ILE A 25 2.84 -7.33 3.02
CA ILE A 25 3.26 -7.03 4.39
C ILE A 25 3.51 -8.32 5.18
N GLU A 26 2.71 -9.36 4.98
CA GLU A 26 2.93 -10.68 5.57
C GLU A 26 4.26 -11.29 5.11
N ASN A 27 4.60 -11.16 3.83
CA ASN A 27 5.83 -11.73 3.27
C ASN A 27 7.09 -10.90 3.55
N HIS A 28 7.00 -9.57 3.66
CA HIS A 28 8.16 -8.68 3.77
C HIS A 28 8.27 -7.92 5.10
N GLY A 29 7.28 -8.04 5.97
CA GLY A 29 7.17 -7.31 7.22
C GLY A 29 6.67 -5.86 7.07
N GLU A 30 6.18 -5.32 8.18
CA GLU A 30 5.73 -3.92 8.27
C GLU A 30 6.93 -2.95 8.33
N GLY A 31 6.79 -1.74 7.77
CA GLY A 31 7.75 -0.63 8.00
C GLY A 31 8.50 -0.14 6.75
N ASN A 32 8.77 -1.00 5.78
CA ASN A 32 9.47 -0.64 4.53
C ASN A 32 8.54 -0.05 3.46
N TRP A 33 7.68 0.90 3.86
CA TRP A 33 6.60 1.46 3.05
C TRP A 33 7.03 2.03 1.69
N HIS A 34 8.30 2.45 1.56
CA HIS A 34 8.84 2.97 0.30
C HIS A 34 8.91 1.93 -0.81
N GLN A 35 9.06 0.65 -0.46
CA GLN A 35 9.10 -0.46 -1.42
C GLN A 35 7.75 -1.14 -1.57
N VAL A 36 6.84 -0.98 -0.59
CA VAL A 36 5.55 -1.68 -0.55
C VAL A 36 4.74 -1.52 -1.83
N PRO A 37 4.50 -0.31 -2.39
CA PRO A 37 3.70 -0.21 -3.62
C PRO A 37 4.30 -0.98 -4.79
N TYR A 38 5.62 -0.89 -4.95
CA TYR A 38 6.33 -1.59 -6.02
C TYR A 38 6.32 -3.11 -5.82
N LYS A 39 6.62 -3.59 -4.61
CA LYS A 39 6.64 -5.02 -4.27
C LYS A 39 5.26 -5.66 -4.34
N ALA A 40 4.21 -4.93 -3.94
CA ALA A 40 2.84 -5.39 -4.00
C ALA A 40 2.22 -5.26 -5.40
N GLY A 41 2.93 -4.69 -6.38
CA GLY A 41 2.39 -4.42 -7.72
C GLY A 41 1.24 -3.39 -7.73
N LEU A 42 1.18 -2.52 -6.71
CA LEU A 42 0.12 -1.55 -6.54
C LEU A 42 0.44 -0.24 -7.24
N ASN A 43 -0.51 0.27 -8.03
CA ASN A 43 -0.46 1.64 -8.55
C ASN A 43 -0.96 2.66 -7.49
N ARG A 44 -0.39 2.58 -6.28
CA ARG A 44 -0.70 3.43 -5.11
C ARG A 44 0.58 4.10 -4.62
N CYS A 45 0.47 5.23 -3.94
CA CYS A 45 1.65 5.86 -3.35
C CYS A 45 1.96 5.26 -1.97
N ARG A 46 3.24 5.35 -1.55
CA ARG A 46 3.73 4.96 -0.22
C ARG A 46 2.78 5.36 0.91
N LYS A 47 2.38 6.64 0.92
CA LYS A 47 1.51 7.20 1.96
C LYS A 47 0.15 6.51 1.99
N SER A 48 -0.43 6.24 0.82
CA SER A 48 -1.73 5.56 0.72
C SER A 48 -1.65 4.13 1.22
N CYS A 49 -0.64 3.35 0.82
CA CYS A 49 -0.46 1.97 1.30
C CYS A 49 -0.30 1.91 2.83
N ARG A 50 0.54 2.81 3.39
CA ARG A 50 0.73 2.90 4.84
C ARG A 50 -0.58 3.21 5.57
N LEU A 51 -1.32 4.21 5.12
CA LEU A 51 -2.59 4.60 5.74
C LEU A 51 -3.64 3.50 5.60
N ARG A 52 -3.70 2.81 4.46
CA ARG A 52 -4.65 1.71 4.27
C ARG A 52 -4.40 0.58 5.26
N TRP A 53 -3.14 0.16 5.40
CA TRP A 53 -2.78 -0.87 6.37
C TRP A 53 -3.13 -0.48 7.80
N LEU A 54 -2.65 0.68 8.25
CA LEU A 54 -2.75 1.13 9.64
C LEU A 54 -4.17 1.50 10.08
N ASN A 55 -5.10 1.72 9.15
CA ASN A 55 -6.47 2.12 9.50
C ASN A 55 -7.52 1.04 9.23
N TYR A 56 -7.24 0.06 8.36
CA TYR A 56 -8.27 -0.87 7.89
C TYR A 56 -7.85 -2.34 7.81
N LEU A 57 -6.57 -2.66 7.58
CA LEU A 57 -6.15 -4.03 7.28
C LEU A 57 -5.33 -4.71 8.37
N LYS A 58 -4.72 -3.92 9.26
CA LYS A 58 -3.89 -4.47 10.34
C LYS A 58 -4.78 -5.36 11.25
N PRO A 59 -4.36 -6.59 11.60
CA PRO A 59 -5.20 -7.57 12.31
C PRO A 59 -5.73 -7.16 13.70
N ASN A 60 -5.27 -6.02 14.24
CA ASN A 60 -5.59 -5.55 15.59
C ASN A 60 -6.38 -4.23 15.55
N ILE A 61 -7.25 -4.06 14.55
CA ILE A 61 -8.15 -2.91 14.37
C ILE A 61 -9.60 -3.35 14.48
#